data_AF-A0A522M8F2-F1
#
_entry.id   AF-A0A522M8F2-F1
#
_cell.length_a   1.000
_cell.length_b   1.000
_cell.length_c   1.000
_cell.angle_alpha   90.00
_cell.angle_beta   90.00
_cell.angle_gamma   90.00
#
_symmetry.space_group_name_H-M   'P 1'
#
loop_
_entity.id
_entity.type
_entity.pdbx_description
1 polymer ?
#
loop_
_entity_poly.entity_id
_entity_poly.type
_entity_poly.pdbx_seq_one_letter_code
_entity_poly.pdbx_strand_id
1 'polypeptide(L)'
;MIVPIPSVHVGIGLLTALVSIPLILRRVPMNHLYGVRIPKAFVSSENWYEINAYGGTLLFGFGLFLLAVGWLGRDLAPPPTSPWAPVWLVVPLLGLAPVIARIYAFARRLPDR
;
A
#
# COMPACT_ATOMS: atom_id res chain seq x y z
N MET A 1 -3.74 7.58 26.26
CA MET A 1 -3.34 6.21 25.88
C MET A 1 -2.25 6.34 24.84
N ILE A 2 -1.04 5.83 25.09
CA ILE A 2 0.03 5.84 24.08
C ILE A 2 -0.18 4.60 23.20
N VAL A 3 -0.41 4.80 21.90
CA VAL A 3 -0.59 3.69 20.95
C VAL A 3 0.76 3.01 20.73
N PRO A 4 0.90 1.69 20.97
CA PRO A 4 2.12 0.97 20.65
C PRO A 4 2.43 1.06 19.16
N ILE A 5 3.69 1.31 18.81
CA ILE A 5 4.15 1.42 17.41
C ILE A 5 3.77 0.17 16.57
N PRO A 6 3.87 -1.07 17.09
CA PRO A 6 3.43 -2.25 16.35
C PRO A 6 1.96 -2.19 15.91
N SER A 7 1.07 -1.68 16.78
CA SER A 7 -0.36 -1.56 16.50
C SER A 7 -0.64 -0.60 15.34
N VAL A 8 0.21 0.41 15.13
CA VAL A 8 0.12 1.33 13.99
C VAL A 8 0.38 0.58 12.68
N HIS A 9 1.42 -0.26 12.63
CA HIS A 9 1.75 -1.04 11.43
C HIS A 9 0.71 -2.09 11.13
N VAL A 10 0.19 -2.76 12.16
CA VAL A 10 -0.92 -3.71 12.02
C VAL A 10 -2.16 -3.01 11.47
N GLY A 11 -2.54 -1.86 12.03
CA GLY A 11 -3.71 -1.11 11.58
C GLY A 11 -3.59 -0.62 10.14
N ILE A 12 -2.47 0.02 9.79
CA ILE A 12 -2.20 0.48 8.42
C ILE A 12 -2.14 -0.71 7.47
N GLY A 13 -1.39 -1.76 7.83
CA GLY A 13 -1.23 -2.95 7.00
C GLY A 13 -2.56 -3.66 6.70
N LEU A 14 -3.40 -3.84 7.73
CA LEU A 14 -4.74 -4.42 7.58
C LEU A 14 -5.61 -3.55 6.67
N LEU A 15 -5.66 -2.25 6.92
CA LEU A 15 -6.47 -1.33 6.12
C LEU A 15 -6.00 -1.35 4.67
N THR A 16 -4.70 -1.21 4.41
CA THR A 16 -4.11 -1.23 3.06
C THR A 16 -4.39 -2.55 2.35
N ALA A 17 -4.29 -3.69 3.02
CA ALA A 17 -4.62 -4.98 2.44
C ALA A 17 -6.11 -5.05 2.07
N LEU A 18 -7.01 -4.72 2.99
CA LEU A 18 -8.46 -4.80 2.76
C LEU A 18 -8.91 -3.88 1.62
N VAL A 19 -8.47 -2.62 1.61
CA VAL A 19 -8.80 -1.68 0.53
C VAL A 19 -8.06 -1.99 -0.78
N SER A 20 -7.18 -2.98 -0.83
CA SER A 20 -6.58 -3.43 -2.09
C SER A 20 -7.42 -4.52 -2.77
N ILE A 21 -8.19 -5.29 -2.00
CA ILE A 21 -8.97 -6.43 -2.50
C ILE A 21 -9.92 -6.05 -3.65
N PRO A 22 -10.82 -5.06 -3.54
CA PRO A 22 -11.75 -4.78 -4.63
C PRO A 22 -11.06 -4.23 -5.89
N LEU A 23 -9.85 -3.65 -5.77
CA LEU A 23 -9.02 -3.25 -6.91
C LEU A 23 -8.46 -4.49 -7.64
N ILE A 24 -7.93 -5.47 -6.90
CA ILE A 24 -7.43 -6.74 -7.42
C ILE A 24 -8.55 -7.50 -8.16
N LEU A 25 -9.73 -7.53 -7.56
CA LEU A 25 -10.91 -8.20 -8.11
C LEU A 25 -11.58 -7.43 -9.26
N ARG A 26 -11.01 -6.30 -9.70
CA ARG A 26 -11.53 -5.44 -10.78
C ARG A 26 -13.00 -5.03 -10.56
N ARG A 27 -13.40 -4.80 -9.30
CA ARG A 27 -14.79 -4.45 -8.92
C ARG A 27 -15.07 -2.96 -8.88
N VAL A 28 -14.03 -2.13 -8.98
CA VAL A 28 -14.12 -0.69 -8.80
C VAL A 28 -14.15 -0.03 -10.17
N PRO A 29 -15.28 0.60 -10.59
CA PRO A 29 -15.33 1.33 -11.84
C PRO A 29 -14.45 2.59 -11.80
N MET A 30 -14.11 3.13 -12.97
CA MET A 30 -13.34 4.37 -13.09
C MET A 30 -13.99 5.50 -12.30
N ASN A 31 -13.23 6.11 -11.39
CA ASN A 31 -13.73 7.16 -10.50
C ASN A 31 -12.60 8.08 -10.02
N HIS A 32 -12.97 9.22 -9.43
CA HIS A 32 -12.01 10.24 -9.00
C HIS A 32 -11.61 10.16 -7.52
N LEU A 33 -12.12 9.21 -6.73
CA LEU A 33 -11.92 9.15 -5.28
C LEU A 33 -10.99 8.01 -4.85
N TYR A 34 -11.07 6.86 -5.51
CA TYR A 34 -10.52 5.60 -5.01
C TYR A 34 -9.84 4.78 -6.12
N GLY A 35 -8.69 4.19 -5.77
CA GLY A 35 -7.81 3.45 -6.67
C GLY A 35 -6.47 4.15 -6.93
N VAL A 36 -5.67 3.58 -7.83
CA VAL A 36 -4.43 4.16 -8.35
C VAL A 36 -4.78 5.19 -9.41
N ARG A 37 -4.82 6.46 -9.00
CA ARG A 37 -5.32 7.59 -9.80
C ARG A 37 -4.20 8.35 -10.51
N ILE A 38 -3.37 7.64 -11.26
CA ILE A 38 -2.38 8.27 -12.15
C ILE A 38 -3.05 8.62 -13.48
N PRO A 39 -2.61 9.67 -14.22
CA PRO A 39 -3.26 10.09 -15.47
C PRO A 39 -3.47 8.94 -16.46
N LYS A 40 -2.50 8.02 -16.54
CA LYS A 40 -2.54 6.84 -17.40
C LYS A 40 -3.72 5.89 -17.11
N ALA A 41 -4.21 5.84 -15.87
CA ALA A 41 -5.36 5.02 -15.47
C ALA A 41 -6.69 5.57 -16.01
N PHE A 42 -6.75 6.85 -16.37
CA PHE A 42 -7.97 7.49 -16.89
C PHE A 42 -8.03 7.50 -18.42
N VAL A 43 -7.04 6.93 -19.10
CA VAL A 43 -7.01 6.85 -20.58
C VAL A 43 -8.13 5.97 -21.13
N SER A 44 -8.39 4.84 -20.47
CA SER A 44 -9.43 3.89 -20.88
C SER A 44 -9.89 3.06 -19.69
N SER A 45 -11.07 2.43 -19.79
CA SER A 45 -11.56 1.48 -18.78
C SER A 45 -10.62 0.29 -18.61
N GLU A 46 -10.01 -0.19 -19.70
CA GLU A 46 -9.04 -1.27 -19.67
C GLU A 46 -7.80 -0.87 -18.85
N ASN A 47 -7.20 0.28 -19.14
CA ASN A 47 -6.05 0.80 -18.39
C ASN A 47 -6.39 1.00 -16.92
N TRP A 48 -7.60 1.48 -16.61
CA TRP A 48 -8.07 1.61 -15.24
C TRP A 48 -8.01 0.28 -14.50
N TYR A 49 -8.60 -0.78 -15.07
CA TYR A 49 -8.64 -2.09 -14.41
C TYR A 49 -7.27 -2.76 -14.34
N GLU A 50 -6.45 -2.67 -15.39
CA GLU A 50 -5.10 -3.25 -15.39
C GLU A 50 -4.19 -2.57 -14.35
N ILE A 51 -4.16 -1.24 -14.32
CA ILE A 51 -3.35 -0.47 -13.35
C ILE A 51 -3.84 -0.71 -11.92
N ASN A 52 -5.16 -0.69 -11.69
CA ASN A 52 -5.71 -0.89 -10.35
C ASN A 52 -5.53 -2.34 -9.86
N ALA A 53 -5.69 -3.35 -10.72
CA ALA A 53 -5.46 -4.72 -10.32
C ALA A 53 -3.98 -4.98 -9.98
N TYR A 54 -3.06 -4.47 -10.82
CA TYR A 54 -1.62 -4.57 -10.56
C TYR A 54 -1.20 -3.80 -9.30
N GLY A 55 -1.59 -2.53 -9.21
CA GLY A 55 -1.26 -1.68 -8.07
C GLY A 55 -1.90 -2.15 -6.78
N GLY A 56 -3.15 -2.60 -6.83
CA GLY A 56 -3.83 -3.28 -5.72
C GLY A 56 -3.07 -4.51 -5.25
N THR A 57 -2.57 -5.34 -6.16
CA THR A 57 -1.77 -6.54 -5.80
C THR A 57 -0.50 -6.16 -5.03
N LEU A 58 0.22 -5.13 -5.49
CA LEU A 58 1.43 -4.66 -4.80
C LEU A 58 1.11 -4.01 -3.46
N LEU A 59 0.05 -3.22 -3.37
CA LEU A 59 -0.40 -2.60 -2.13
C LEU A 59 -0.90 -3.65 -1.13
N PHE A 60 -1.57 -4.71 -1.59
CA PHE A 60 -1.95 -5.84 -0.76
C PHE A 60 -0.72 -6.53 -0.16
N GLY A 61 0.28 -6.84 -0.99
CA GLY A 61 1.56 -7.38 -0.53
C GLY A 61 2.27 -6.46 0.47
N PHE A 62 2.25 -5.14 0.25
CA PHE A 62 2.77 -4.16 1.19
C PHE A 62 1.99 -4.13 2.51
N GLY A 63 0.66 -4.24 2.46
CA GLY A 63 -0.17 -4.36 3.65
C GLY A 63 0.15 -5.61 4.47
N LEU A 64 0.33 -6.76 3.82
CA LEU A 64 0.79 -8.00 4.46
C LEU A 64 2.19 -7.86 5.06
N PHE A 65 3.10 -7.16 4.38
CA PHE A 65 4.42 -6.86 4.90
C PHE A 65 4.35 -6.02 6.19
N LEU A 66 3.54 -4.96 6.22
CA LEU A 66 3.36 -4.15 7.44
C LEU A 66 2.70 -4.95 8.57
N LEU A 67 1.74 -5.82 8.25
CA LEU A 67 1.14 -6.76 9.21
C LEU A 67 2.20 -7.69 9.81
N ALA A 68 3.05 -8.28 8.97
CA ALA A 68 4.13 -9.16 9.43
C ALA A 68 5.14 -8.40 10.30
N VAL A 69 5.55 -7.20 9.90
CA VAL A 69 6.46 -6.34 10.68
C VAL A 69 5.86 -5.99 12.04
N GLY A 70 4.60 -5.54 12.08
CA GLY A 70 3.92 -5.21 13.33
C GLY A 70 3.68 -6.42 14.23
N TRP A 71 3.25 -7.54 13.68
CA TRP A 71 2.93 -8.74 14.46
C TRP A 71 4.17 -9.47 14.96
N LEU A 72 5.14 -9.74 14.07
CA LEU A 72 6.35 -10.50 14.40
C LEU A 72 7.38 -9.63 15.15
N GLY A 73 7.42 -8.33 14.89
CA GLY A 73 8.34 -7.39 15.54
C GLY A 73 7.84 -6.82 16.86
N ARG A 74 6.66 -7.24 17.36
CA ARG A 74 6.01 -6.65 18.54
C ARG A 74 6.88 -6.68 19.80
N ASP A 75 7.61 -7.78 20.02
CA ASP A 75 8.44 -7.99 21.20
C ASP A 75 9.81 -7.31 21.09
N LEU A 76 10.16 -6.82 19.90
CA LEU A 76 11.39 -6.08 19.59
C LEU A 76 11.15 -4.57 19.46
N ALA A 77 9.90 -4.12 19.50
CA ALA A 77 9.56 -2.73 19.26
C ALA A 77 9.99 -1.85 20.44
N PRO A 78 10.67 -0.72 20.18
CA PRO A 78 11.06 0.19 21.23
C PRO A 78 9.82 0.83 21.88
N PRO A 79 9.90 1.21 23.17
CA PRO A 79 8.82 1.96 23.79
C PRO A 79 8.62 3.29 23.05
N PRO A 80 7.40 3.84 23.01
CA PRO A 80 7.12 5.08 22.27
C PRO A 80 7.92 6.32 22.73
N THR A 81 8.47 6.28 23.94
CA THR A 81 9.36 7.33 24.49
C THR A 81 10.82 7.19 24.04
N SER A 82 11.18 6.10 23.37
CA SER A 82 12.54 5.85 22.90
C SER A 82 12.91 6.76 21.72
N PRO A 83 14.15 7.29 21.64
CA PRO A 83 14.66 7.98 20.46
C PRO A 83 14.63 7.13 19.17
N TRP A 84 14.58 5.80 19.30
CA TRP A 84 14.52 4.86 18.17
C TRP A 84 13.10 4.62 17.65
N ALA A 85 12.06 5.09 18.37
CA ALA A 85 10.67 4.93 17.97
C ALA A 85 10.37 5.44 16.54
N PRO A 86 10.83 6.63 16.13
CA PRO A 86 10.59 7.13 14.77
C PRO A 86 11.27 6.28 13.70
N VAL A 87 12.46 5.74 13.99
CA VAL A 87 13.20 4.87 13.05
C VAL A 87 12.41 3.60 12.80
N TRP A 88 11.94 2.96 13.88
CA TRP A 88 11.10 1.77 13.76
C TRP A 88 9.84 2.08 12.95
N LEU A 89 9.18 3.21 13.22
CA LEU A 89 7.96 3.62 12.51
C LEU A 89 8.15 3.88 11.01
N VAL A 90 9.25 4.54 10.63
CA VAL A 90 9.42 5.03 9.25
C VAL A 90 10.06 3.99 8.34
N VAL A 91 11.01 3.19 8.82
CA VAL A 91 11.78 2.26 7.98
C VAL A 91 10.90 1.27 7.20
N PRO A 92 9.90 0.59 7.80
CA PRO A 92 8.99 -0.29 7.05
C PRO A 92 8.20 0.47 5.98
N LEU A 93 7.81 1.72 6.25
CA LEU A 93 7.06 2.55 5.31
C LEU A 93 7.86 2.90 4.05
N LEU A 94 9.19 2.90 4.12
CA LEU A 94 10.05 3.08 2.93
C LEU A 94 9.85 1.98 1.90
N GLY A 95 9.34 0.81 2.29
CA GLY A 95 8.93 -0.26 1.37
C GLY A 95 7.83 0.16 0.38
N LEU A 96 7.11 1.26 0.65
CA LEU A 96 6.12 1.82 -0.27
C LEU A 96 6.77 2.44 -1.52
N ALA A 97 7.99 2.97 -1.42
CA ALA A 97 8.69 3.62 -2.54
C ALA A 97 8.87 2.67 -3.74
N PRO A 98 9.43 1.45 -3.60
CA PRO A 98 9.52 0.51 -4.72
C PRO A 98 8.15 0.04 -5.21
N VAL A 99 7.12 -0.03 -4.35
CA VAL A 99 5.74 -0.34 -4.76
C VAL A 99 5.22 0.73 -5.72
N ILE A 100 5.31 2.00 -5.34
CA ILE A 100 4.91 3.12 -6.20
C ILE A 100 5.71 3.12 -7.50
N ALA A 101 7.04 2.97 -7.43
CA ALA A 101 7.89 2.95 -8.61
C ALA A 101 7.49 1.84 -9.60
N ARG A 102 7.15 0.64 -9.11
CA ARG A 102 6.68 -0.49 -9.93
C ARG A 102 5.32 -0.21 -10.56
N ILE A 103 4.39 0.42 -9.84
CA ILE A 103 3.09 0.84 -10.38
C ILE A 103 3.28 1.79 -11.57
N TYR A 104 4.11 2.83 -11.42
CA TYR A 104 4.42 3.76 -12.51
C TYR A 104 5.16 3.06 -13.67
N ALA A 105 6.11 2.18 -13.37
CA ALA A 105 6.83 1.42 -14.39
C ALA A 105 5.90 0.49 -15.19
N PHE A 106 4.92 -0.12 -14.54
CA PHE A 106 3.89 -0.93 -15.19
C PHE A 106 2.99 -0.06 -16.07
N ALA A 107 2.44 1.04 -15.52
CA ALA A 107 1.52 1.91 -16.24
C ALA A 107 2.11 2.50 -17.52
N ARG A 108 3.41 2.84 -17.53
CA ARG A 108 4.13 3.34 -18.72
C ARG A 108 4.15 2.35 -19.90
N ARG A 109 3.86 1.06 -19.67
CA ARG A 109 3.84 0.02 -20.72
C ARG A 109 2.50 -0.10 -21.42
N LEU A 110 1.45 0.50 -20.86
CA LEU A 110 0.10 0.40 -21.41
C LEU A 110 -0.13 1.41 -22.56
N PRO A 111 -1.14 1.21 -23.42
CA PRO A 111 -1.46 2.14 -24.52
C PRO A 111 -1.88 3.54 -24.02
N ASP A 112 -1.62 4.57 -24.83
CA ASP A 112 -2.08 5.96 -24.59
C ASP A 112 -3.45 6.26 -25.20
N ARG A 113 -3.96 5.39 -26.08
CA ARG A 113 -5.26 5.48 -26.76
C ARG A 113 -5.78 4.09 -27.07
#